data_AF-A0A3M1APU1-F1
#
_entry.id   AF-A0A3M1APU1-F1
#
_cell.length_a   1.000
_cell.length_b   1.000
_cell.length_c   1.000
_cell.angle_alpha   90.00
_cell.angle_beta   90.00
_cell.angle_gamma   90.00
#
_symmetry.space_group_name_H-M   'P 1'
#
loop_
_entity.id
_entity.type
_entity.pdbx_description
1 polymer ?
#
loop_
_entity_poly.entity_id
_entity_poly.type
_entity_poly.pdbx_seq_one_letter_code
_entity_poly.pdbx_strand_id
1 'polypeptide(L)' 'MNLTIEIEQEEDGRWIAEAPDLPGVLVYGKTREEAIARVKA' A
#
# COMPACT_ATOMS: atom_id res chain seq x y z
N MET A 1 -9.16 -15.80 -2.10
CA MET A 1 -9.38 -14.43 -2.60
C MET A 1 -8.00 -13.87 -2.89
N ASN A 2 -7.76 -13.39 -4.11
CA ASN A 2 -6.51 -12.73 -4.48
C ASN A 2 -6.78 -11.23 -4.45
N LEU A 3 -6.22 -10.54 -3.46
CA LEU A 3 -6.34 -9.09 -3.35
C LEU A 3 -5.23 -8.46 -4.19
N THR A 4 -5.59 -7.61 -5.15
CA THR A 4 -4.59 -6.83 -5.89
C THR A 4 -4.11 -5.72 -4.97
N ILE A 5 -2.78 -5.58 -4.84
CA ILE A 5 -2.15 -4.50 -4.09
C ILE A 5 -1.33 -3.68 -5.07
N GLU A 6 -1.68 -2.41 -5.19
CA GLU A 6 -0.88 -1.43 -5.91
C GLU A 6 0.08 -0.74 -4.94
N ILE A 7 1.29 -0.47 -5.40
CA ILE A 7 2.35 0.12 -4.58
C ILE A 7 3.07 1.16 -5.39
N GLU A 8 3.21 2.34 -4.80
CA GLU A 8 3.92 3.46 -5.39
C GLU A 8 4.88 4.08 -4.37
N GLN A 9 5.99 4.63 -4.86
CA GLN A 9 6.90 5.43 -4.05
C GLN A 9 6.69 6.91 -4.41
N GLU A 10 6.41 7.73 -3.41
CA GLU A 10 6.26 9.18 -3.56
C GLU A 10 7.62 9.87 -3.75
N GLU A 11 7.61 11.10 -4.25
CA GLU A 11 8.82 11.90 -4.49
C GLU A 11 9.62 12.19 -3.21
N ASP A 12 8.98 12.18 -2.04
CA ASP A 12 9.63 12.33 -0.74
C ASP A 12 10.21 11.03 -0.16
N GLY A 13 10.07 9.92 -0.91
CA GLY A 13 10.58 8.60 -0.57
C GLY A 13 9.62 7.74 0.27
N ARG A 14 8.45 8.24 0.68
CA ARG A 14 7.40 7.42 1.32
C ARG A 14 6.80 6.42 0.34
N TRP A 15 6.29 5.32 0.86
CA TRP A 15 5.60 4.30 0.09
C TRP A 15 4.11 4.36 0.37
N ILE A 16 3.29 4.27 -0.67
CA ILE A 16 1.85 4.09 -0.60
C ILE A 16 1.52 2.67 -1.04
N ALA A 17 0.60 2.03 -0.33
CA ALA A 17 -0.04 0.80 -0.78
C ALA A 17 -1.56 0.98 -0.79
N GLU A 18 -2.19 0.59 -1.88
CA GLU A 18 -3.63 0.65 -2.10
C GLU A 18 -4.17 -0.74 -2.48
N ALA A 19 -5.37 -1.06 -2.02
CA ALA A 19 -6.14 -2.20 -2.50
C ALA A 19 -7.31 -1.69 -3.36
N PRO A 20 -7.18 -1.60 -4.70
CA PRO A 20 -8.23 -1.05 -5.57
C PRO A 20 -9.55 -1.84 -5.48
N ASP A 21 -9.48 -3.12 -5.11
CA ASP A 21 -10.63 -3.98 -4.87
C ASP A 21 -11.40 -3.63 -3.57
N LEU A 22 -10.78 -2.83 -2.68
CA LEU A 22 -11.35 -2.39 -1.39
C LEU A 22 -11.27 -0.85 -1.29
N PRO A 23 -12.31 -0.14 -1.78
CA PRO A 23 -12.34 1.31 -1.74
C PRO A 23 -12.10 1.87 -0.34
N GLY A 24 -11.16 2.82 -0.23
CA GLY A 24 -10.79 3.45 1.04
C GLY A 24 -9.64 2.77 1.79
N VAL A 25 -9.12 1.64 1.29
CA VAL A 25 -7.92 1.01 1.85
C VAL A 25 -6.67 1.58 1.17
N LEU A 26 -6.11 2.60 1.79
CA LEU A 26 -4.86 3.26 1.40
C LEU A 26 -3.98 3.48 2.63
N VAL A 27 -2.74 3.02 2.58
CA VAL A 27 -1.81 3.11 3.71
C VAL A 27 -0.43 3.61 3.28
N TYR A 28 0.25 4.28 4.21
CA TYR A 28 1.63 4.72 4.04
C TYR A 28 2.62 3.82 4.77
N GLY A 29 3.81 3.65 4.21
CA GLY A 29 4.98 3.01 4.79
C GLY A 29 6.25 3.83 4.57
N LYS A 30 7.24 3.68 5.45
CA LYS A 30 8.61 4.19 5.22
C LYS A 30 9.38 3.26 4.28
N THR A 31 8.99 1.99 4.23
CA THR A 31 9.50 1.02 3.24
C THR A 31 8.36 0.37 2.47
N ARG A 32 8.70 -0.22 1.32
CA ARG A 32 7.78 -1.00 0.51
C ARG A 32 7.13 -2.14 1.30
N GLU A 33 7.92 -2.87 2.08
CA GLU A 33 7.45 -4.02 2.87
C GLU A 33 6.49 -3.58 3.98
N GLU A 34 6.75 -2.43 4.60
CA GLU A 34 5.88 -1.85 5.63
C GLU A 34 4.52 -1.45 5.05
N ALA A 35 4.50 -0.82 3.87
CA ALA A 35 3.26 -0.46 3.19
C ALA A 35 2.44 -1.72 2.82
N ILE A 36 3.10 -2.76 2.30
CA ILE A 36 2.46 -4.06 2.01
C ILE A 36 1.90 -4.73 3.26
N ALA A 37 2.64 -4.71 4.37
CA ALA A 37 2.19 -5.33 5.60
C ALA A 37 0.95 -4.61 6.16
N ARG A 38 0.94 -3.27 6.10
CA ARG A 38 -0.18 -2.45 6.59
C ARG A 38 -1.45 -2.62 5.77
N VAL A 39 -1.35 -2.75 4.44
CA VAL A 39 -2.54 -2.85 3.58
C VAL A 39 -3.23 -4.23 3.69
N LYS A 40 -2.51 -5.23 4.21
CA LYS A 40 -3.00 -6.61 4.41
C LYS A 40 -3.52 -6.89 5.82
N ALA A 41 -3.33 -5.97 6.76
CA ALA A 41 -3.74 -6.10 8.16
C ALA A 41 -5.22 -5.80 8.33
#